data_AF-A0AAV7B7D9-F1
#
_entry.id   AF-A0AAV7B7D9-F1
#
_cell.length_a   1.000
_cell.length_b   1.000
_cell.length_c   1.000
_cell.angle_alpha   90.00
_cell.angle_beta   90.00
_cell.angle_gamma   90.00
#
_symmetry.space_group_name_H-M   'P 1'
#
loop_
_entity.id
_entity.type
_entity.pdbx_description
1 polymer ?
#
loop_
_entity_poly.entity_id
_entity_poly.type
_entity_poly.pdbx_seq_one_letter_code
_entity_poly.pdbx_strand_id
1 'polypeptide(L)'
;MELPALNIKAIVFVHWLLTIFARIFPGWLPDAYYLSNFSVLALGVWAVAQRDSVDAIFMFMVGLLVTIVLDILLLALFYAAAEEATEKTIQRDLFRFSGGMAILSLILKPMSCFFIYHMYLERGGECNISLGCTS
;
A
#
# COMPACT_ATOMS: atom_id res chain seq x y z
N MET A 1 0.83 -16.20 -22.65
CA MET A 1 -0.45 -15.91 -21.96
C MET A 1 -0.45 -14.42 -21.67
N GLU A 2 -1.44 -13.68 -22.16
CA GLU A 2 -1.51 -12.21 -22.07
C GLU A 2 -2.01 -11.77 -20.70
N LEU A 3 -1.13 -11.71 -19.71
CA LEU A 3 -1.39 -11.13 -18.39
C LEU A 3 -0.17 -10.26 -18.10
N PRO A 4 -0.28 -8.92 -17.94
CA PRO A 4 -0.69 -8.37 -16.64
C PRO A 4 -1.14 -6.88 -16.62
N ALA A 5 -1.60 -6.27 -17.73
CA ALA A 5 -1.95 -4.85 -17.72
C ALA A 5 -3.22 -4.52 -16.88
N LEU A 6 -4.07 -5.52 -16.64
CA LEU A 6 -5.29 -5.40 -15.87
C LEU A 6 -5.03 -5.36 -14.33
N ASN A 7 -3.93 -5.95 -13.85
CA ASN A 7 -3.69 -6.15 -12.42
C ASN A 7 -3.24 -4.88 -11.68
N ILE A 8 -2.33 -4.07 -12.26
CA ILE A 8 -1.82 -2.86 -11.56
C ILE A 8 -2.94 -1.84 -11.33
N LYS A 9 -3.82 -1.65 -12.32
CA LYS A 9 -4.98 -0.74 -12.18
C LYS A 9 -5.92 -1.17 -11.07
N ALA A 10 -6.19 -2.48 -10.98
CA ALA A 10 -7.03 -3.04 -9.92
C ALA A 10 -6.39 -2.86 -8.54
N ILE A 11 -5.08 -3.09 -8.42
CA ILE A 11 -4.33 -2.90 -7.17
C ILE A 11 -4.42 -1.45 -6.67
N VAL A 12 -4.21 -0.47 -7.55
CA VAL A 12 -4.29 0.96 -7.22
C VAL A 12 -5.72 1.33 -6.82
N PHE A 13 -6.73 0.82 -7.53
CA PHE A 13 -8.13 1.06 -7.21
C PHE A 13 -8.54 0.49 -5.85
N VAL A 14 -8.10 -0.74 -5.54
CA VAL A 14 -8.36 -1.36 -4.23
C VAL A 14 -7.67 -0.59 -3.11
N HIS A 15 -6.41 -0.17 -3.29
CA HIS A 15 -5.70 0.67 -2.31
C HIS A 15 -6.41 1.99 -2.06
N TRP A 16 -6.89 2.64 -3.11
CA TRP A 16 -7.65 3.87 -3.02
C TRP A 16 -8.94 3.69 -2.22
N LEU A 17 -9.72 2.65 -2.54
CA LEU A 17 -11.00 2.36 -1.87
C LEU A 17 -10.80 2.01 -0.39
N LEU A 18 -9.76 1.23 -0.08
CA LEU A 18 -9.41 0.88 1.28
C LEU A 18 -8.92 2.08 2.10
N THR A 19 -8.16 2.99 1.48
CA THR A 19 -7.73 4.24 2.12
C THR A 19 -8.93 5.12 2.48
N ILE A 20 -9.95 5.18 1.60
CA ILE A 20 -11.20 5.89 1.87
C ILE A 20 -11.95 5.25 3.04
N PHE A 21 -12.04 3.93 3.08
CA PHE A 21 -12.71 3.23 4.18
C PHE A 21 -11.98 3.35 5.52
N ALA A 22 -10.64 3.33 5.52
CA ALA A 22 -9.85 3.64 6.70
C ALA A 22 -10.13 5.07 7.21
N ARG A 23 -10.41 6.01 6.29
CA ARG A 23 -10.72 7.42 6.58
C ARG A 23 -12.12 7.70 7.13
N ILE A 24 -13.02 6.72 7.17
CA ILE A 24 -14.42 6.92 7.57
C ILE A 24 -14.54 7.46 9.01
N PHE A 25 -13.59 7.17 9.89
CA PHE A 25 -13.60 7.66 11.27
C PHE A 25 -12.75 8.95 11.39
N PRO A 26 -13.36 10.14 11.42
CA PRO A 26 -12.63 11.40 11.49
C PRO A 26 -11.96 11.57 12.87
N GLY A 27 -10.68 12.00 12.88
CA GLY A 27 -9.95 12.35 14.09
C GLY A 27 -9.11 11.24 14.71
N TRP A 28 -9.13 10.02 14.17
CA TRP A 28 -8.26 8.94 14.65
C TRP A 28 -6.83 9.05 14.10
N LEU A 29 -6.67 9.19 12.78
CA LEU A 29 -5.34 9.21 12.17
C LEU A 29 -4.85 10.64 11.86
N PRO A 30 -3.55 10.93 12.06
CA PRO A 30 -2.92 12.21 11.72
C PRO A 30 -2.99 12.52 10.22
N ASP A 31 -2.94 13.80 9.88
CA ASP A 31 -2.91 14.23 8.48
C ASP A 31 -1.72 13.68 7.69
N ALA A 32 -0.61 13.37 8.38
CA ALA A 32 0.55 12.71 7.83
C ALA A 32 0.23 11.34 7.21
N TYR A 33 -0.71 10.58 7.79
CA TYR A 33 -1.15 9.29 7.25
C TYR A 33 -1.86 9.45 5.91
N TYR A 34 -2.69 10.49 5.78
CA TYR A 34 -3.42 10.72 4.54
C TYR A 34 -2.47 11.20 3.45
N LEU A 35 -1.55 12.10 3.79
CA LEU A 35 -0.58 12.64 2.85
C LEU A 35 0.31 11.53 2.27
N SER A 36 0.80 10.61 3.12
CA SER A 36 1.61 9.48 2.66
C SER A 36 0.82 8.53 1.77
N ASN A 37 -0.40 8.15 2.16
CA ASN A 37 -1.23 7.24 1.36
C ASN A 37 -1.66 7.87 0.01
N PHE A 38 -1.97 9.18 -0.04
CA PHE A 38 -2.24 9.89 -1.29
C PHE A 38 -0.99 10.03 -2.17
N SER A 39 0.19 10.26 -1.58
CA SER A 39 1.45 10.32 -2.36
C SER A 39 1.77 9.00 -3.03
N VAL A 40 1.56 7.86 -2.35
CA VAL A 40 1.76 6.54 -2.94
C VAL A 40 0.74 6.26 -4.04
N LEU A 41 -0.52 6.69 -3.87
CA LEU A 41 -1.52 6.60 -4.94
C LEU A 41 -1.10 7.40 -6.17
N ALA A 42 -0.53 8.60 -6.00
CA ALA A 42 -0.01 9.40 -7.11
C ALA A 42 1.13 8.68 -7.84
N LEU A 43 2.08 8.08 -7.11
CA LEU A 43 3.13 7.24 -7.68
C LEU A 43 2.55 5.99 -8.37
N GLY A 44 1.47 5.41 -7.83
CA GLY A 44 0.77 4.28 -8.43
C GLY A 44 0.10 4.65 -9.76
N VAL A 45 -0.55 5.81 -9.83
CA VAL A 45 -1.11 6.35 -11.08
C VAL A 45 0.00 6.63 -12.10
N TRP A 46 1.15 7.16 -11.65
CA TRP A 46 2.31 7.37 -12.52
C TRP A 46 2.88 6.05 -13.05
N ALA A 47 3.02 5.02 -12.21
CA ALA A 47 3.44 3.68 -12.62
C ALA A 47 2.44 3.03 -13.61
N VAL A 48 1.14 3.30 -13.46
CA VAL A 48 0.11 2.87 -14.44
C VAL A 48 0.24 3.62 -15.77
N ALA A 49 0.51 4.93 -15.73
CA ALA A 49 0.66 5.77 -16.91
C ALA A 49 1.92 5.44 -17.72
N GLN A 50 3.04 5.15 -17.05
CA GLN A 50 4.34 4.85 -17.66
C GLN A 50 4.87 3.47 -17.23
N ARG A 51 4.11 2.43 -17.54
CA ARG A 51 4.42 1.01 -17.24
C ARG A 51 5.65 0.43 -17.96
N ASP A 52 6.24 1.18 -18.90
CA ASP A 52 7.49 0.82 -19.60
C ASP A 52 8.73 1.44 -18.92
N SER A 53 8.54 2.39 -17.99
CA SER A 53 9.62 3.00 -17.24
C SER A 53 9.92 2.20 -15.97
N VAL A 54 11.12 1.63 -15.91
CA VAL A 54 11.63 0.91 -14.72
C VAL A 54 11.71 1.85 -13.51
N ASP A 55 12.10 3.11 -13.72
CA ASP A 55 12.21 4.10 -12.66
C ASP A 55 10.86 4.40 -11.99
N ALA A 56 9.77 4.48 -12.77
CA ALA A 56 8.44 4.74 -12.24
C ALA A 56 7.94 3.59 -11.35
N ILE A 57 8.22 2.34 -11.76
CA ILE A 57 7.88 1.14 -10.99
C ILE A 57 8.70 1.07 -9.71
N PHE A 58 10.01 1.34 -9.79
CA PHE A 58 10.91 1.35 -8.64
C PHE A 58 10.52 2.42 -7.61
N MET A 59 10.22 3.64 -8.06
CA MET A 59 9.73 4.72 -7.18
C MET A 59 8.43 4.34 -6.48
N PHE A 60 7.49 3.68 -7.17
CA PHE A 60 6.27 3.20 -6.54
C PHE A 60 6.53 2.10 -5.50
N MET A 61 7.45 1.17 -5.79
CA MET A 61 7.86 0.11 -4.86
C MET A 61 8.50 0.66 -3.59
N VAL A 62 9.45 1.61 -3.73
CA VAL A 62 10.08 2.28 -2.59
C VAL A 62 9.06 3.11 -1.81
N GLY A 63 8.18 3.84 -2.50
CA GLY A 63 7.11 4.61 -1.88
C GLY A 63 6.14 3.74 -1.07
N LEU A 64 5.77 2.57 -1.59
CA LEU A 64 4.98 1.57 -0.88
C LEU A 64 5.71 1.07 0.39
N LEU A 65 7.00 0.73 0.30
CA LEU A 65 7.80 0.29 1.45
C LEU A 65 7.86 1.34 2.57
N VAL A 66 8.19 2.59 2.22
CA VAL A 66 8.23 3.70 3.18
C VAL A 66 6.87 3.90 3.83
N THR A 67 5.79 3.78 3.05
CA THR A 67 4.43 3.99 3.54
C THR A 67 3.95 2.83 4.41
N ILE A 68 4.40 1.60 4.18
CA ILE A 68 4.16 0.47 5.11
C ILE A 68 4.78 0.78 6.48
N VAL A 69 6.04 1.21 6.51
CA VAL A 69 6.73 1.53 7.77
C VAL A 69 6.01 2.67 8.50
N LEU A 70 5.66 3.72 7.76
CA LEU A 70 4.97 4.88 8.34
C LEU A 70 3.57 4.52 8.86
N ASP A 71 2.80 3.71 8.11
CA ASP A 71 1.50 3.19 8.54
C ASP A 71 1.60 2.40 9.85
N ILE A 72 2.60 1.50 9.96
CA ILE A 72 2.81 0.68 11.16
C ILE A 72 3.11 1.56 12.36
N LEU A 73 4.00 2.55 12.19
CA LEU A 73 4.36 3.49 13.27
C LEU A 73 3.15 4.34 13.69
N LEU A 74 2.39 4.85 12.71
CA LEU A 74 1.22 5.68 12.97
C LEU A 74 0.11 4.87 13.64
N LEU A 75 -0.19 3.65 13.18
CA LEU A 75 -1.12 2.75 13.85
C LEU A 75 -0.61 2.42 15.25
N ALA A 76 0.64 1.97 15.41
CA ALA A 76 1.16 1.59 16.72
C ALA A 76 1.11 2.73 17.74
N LEU A 77 1.36 3.97 17.33
CA LEU A 77 1.35 5.13 18.21
C LEU A 77 -0.07 5.64 18.51
N PHE A 78 -0.94 5.72 17.49
CA PHE A 78 -2.27 6.32 17.62
C PHE A 78 -3.39 5.33 17.96
N TYR A 79 -3.14 4.02 17.89
CA TYR A 79 -4.15 3.00 18.22
C TYR A 79 -4.57 3.06 19.68
N ALA A 80 -3.60 3.14 20.61
CA ALA A 80 -3.88 3.23 22.05
C ALA A 80 -4.60 4.53 22.43
N ALA A 81 -4.15 5.67 21.87
CA ALA A 81 -4.77 6.97 22.11
C ALA A 81 -6.23 7.03 21.61
N ALA A 82 -6.54 6.29 20.55
CA ALA A 82 -7.88 6.28 19.98
C ALA A 82 -8.81 5.28 20.64
N GLU A 83 -8.28 4.20 21.22
CA GLU A 83 -9.06 3.29 22.06
C GLU A 83 -9.67 4.06 23.25
N GLU A 84 -8.86 4.87 23.94
CA GLU A 84 -9.31 5.73 25.05
C GLU A 84 -10.36 6.79 24.60
N ALA A 85 -10.15 7.42 23.44
CA ALA A 85 -11.08 8.41 22.89
C ALA A 85 -12.42 7.78 22.45
N THR A 86 -12.36 6.55 21.93
CA THR A 86 -13.53 5.81 21.44
C THR A 86 -14.31 5.18 22.58
N GLU A 87 -13.68 4.82 23.70
CA GLU A 87 -14.36 4.30 24.88
C GLU A 87 -15.42 5.27 25.43
N LYS A 88 -15.18 6.58 25.27
CA LYS A 88 -16.11 7.65 25.65
C LYS A 88 -17.26 7.90 24.67
N THR A 89 -17.26 7.29 23.48
CA THR A 89 -18.19 7.66 22.40
C THR A 89 -19.00 6.45 21.91
N ILE A 90 -20.25 6.67 21.48
CA ILE A 90 -21.17 5.63 20.97
C ILE A 90 -20.67 5.01 19.63
N GLN A 91 -19.67 5.60 18.98
CA GLN A 91 -19.16 5.24 17.65
C GLN A 91 -18.14 4.07 17.66
N ARG A 92 -18.22 3.14 18.62
CA ARG A 92 -17.29 1.99 18.74
C ARG A 92 -17.29 1.08 17.50
N ASP A 93 -18.46 0.83 16.91
CA ASP A 93 -18.56 -0.04 15.73
C ASP A 93 -17.89 0.57 14.50
N LEU A 94 -17.97 1.89 14.35
CA LEU A 94 -17.34 2.62 13.25
C LEU A 94 -15.81 2.62 13.38
N PHE A 95 -15.30 2.76 14.61
CA PHE A 95 -13.87 2.66 14.91
C PHE A 95 -13.32 1.26 14.59
N ARG A 96 -14.02 0.20 15.00
CA ARG A 96 -13.61 -1.19 14.70
C ARG A 96 -13.63 -1.48 13.20
N PHE A 97 -14.62 -0.95 12.48
CA PHE A 97 -14.70 -1.07 11.03
C PHE A 97 -13.54 -0.34 10.33
N SER A 98 -13.30 0.92 10.68
CA SER A 98 -12.19 1.74 10.15
C SER A 98 -10.84 1.09 10.47
N GLY A 99 -10.65 0.58 11.69
CA GLY A 99 -9.43 -0.11 12.10
C GLY A 99 -9.19 -1.41 11.36
N GLY A 100 -10.25 -2.21 11.14
CA GLY A 100 -10.17 -3.38 10.27
C GLY A 100 -9.76 -3.02 8.85
N MET A 101 -10.32 -1.95 8.28
CA MET A 101 -9.97 -1.49 6.93
C MET A 101 -8.55 -0.93 6.85
N ALA A 102 -8.05 -0.25 7.88
CA ALA A 102 -6.66 0.20 7.96
C ALA A 102 -5.68 -0.99 7.99
N ILE A 103 -5.98 -2.03 8.79
CA ILE A 103 -5.17 -3.25 8.86
C ILE A 103 -5.17 -4.00 7.51
N LEU A 104 -6.34 -4.13 6.87
CA LEU A 104 -6.44 -4.73 5.55
C LEU A 104 -5.62 -3.93 4.52
N SER A 105 -5.65 -2.59 4.60
CA SER A 105 -4.86 -1.72 3.71
C SER A 105 -3.37 -2.00 3.89
N LEU A 106 -2.94 -2.20 5.13
CA LEU A 106 -1.56 -2.48 5.50
C LEU A 106 -1.10 -3.85 4.99
N ILE A 107 -1.96 -4.86 5.00
CA ILE A 107 -1.68 -6.22 4.47
C ILE A 107 -1.67 -6.24 2.94
N LEU A 108 -2.50 -5.41 2.29
CA LEU A 108 -2.54 -5.36 0.82
C LEU A 108 -1.33 -4.68 0.19
N LYS A 109 -0.64 -3.76 0.91
CA LYS A 109 0.59 -3.11 0.45
C LYS A 109 1.74 -4.11 0.17
N PRO A 110 2.12 -5.04 1.06
CA PRO A 110 3.16 -6.04 0.77
C PRO A 110 2.72 -7.05 -0.29
N MET A 111 1.44 -7.44 -0.33
CA MET A 111 0.91 -8.28 -1.42
C MET A 111 1.07 -7.59 -2.78
N SER A 112 0.81 -6.29 -2.85
CA SER A 112 0.95 -5.48 -4.06
C SER A 112 2.41 -5.31 -4.47
N CYS A 113 3.29 -5.07 -3.48
CA CYS A 113 4.73 -5.02 -3.69
C CYS A 113 5.25 -6.34 -4.27
N PHE A 114 4.83 -7.48 -3.71
CA PHE A 114 5.20 -8.80 -4.19
C PHE A 114 4.73 -9.04 -5.64
N PHE A 115 3.50 -8.63 -5.97
CA PHE A 115 2.96 -8.78 -7.32
C PHE A 115 3.75 -7.95 -8.35
N ILE A 116 4.10 -6.72 -7.99
CA ILE A 116 4.89 -5.82 -8.85
C ILE A 116 6.31 -6.34 -9.01
N TYR A 117 6.91 -6.88 -7.94
CA TYR A 117 8.21 -7.53 -7.97
C TYR A 117 8.22 -8.75 -8.89
N HIS A 118 7.17 -9.57 -8.85
CA HIS A 118 7.02 -10.73 -9.74
C HIS A 118 6.92 -10.31 -11.20
N MET A 119 6.14 -9.26 -11.49
CA MET A 119 6.04 -8.68 -12.83
C MET A 119 7.34 -8.02 -13.30
N TYR A 120 8.14 -7.47 -12.39
CA TYR A 120 9.47 -6.93 -12.68
C TYR A 120 10.44 -8.05 -13.09
N LEU A 121 10.41 -9.19 -12.39
CA LEU A 121 11.21 -10.37 -12.75
C LEU A 121 10.85 -10.96 -14.12
N GLU A 122 9.54 -11.06 -14.45
CA GLU A 122 9.08 -11.61 -15.74
C GLU A 122 9.46 -10.75 -16.96
N ARG A 123 9.77 -9.45 -16.76
CA ARG A 123 10.08 -8.50 -17.84
C ARG A 123 11.58 -8.28 -18.08
N GLY A 124 12.44 -9.12 -17.51
CA GLY A 124 13.88 -8.99 -17.68
C GLY A 124 14.54 -8.18 -16.57
N GLY A 125 14.00 -8.25 -15.34
CA GLY A 125 14.86 -8.19 -14.17
C GLY A 125 15.84 -9.34 -14.30
N GLU A 126 16.98 -9.11 -14.95
CA GLU A 126 18.12 -9.99 -14.95
C GLU A 126 18.55 -10.12 -13.49
N CYS A 127 17.91 -11.03 -12.75
CA CYS A 127 18.63 -11.82 -11.79
C CYS A 127 19.69 -12.59 -12.61
N ASN A 128 20.76 -11.87 -12.94
CA ASN A 128 22.08 -12.42 -13.10
C ASN A 128 22.54 -12.97 -11.74
N ILE A 129 21.75 -13.87 -11.15
CA ILE A 129 22.36 -15.05 -10.58
C ILE A 129 22.73 -15.91 -11.78
N SER A 130 23.89 -15.57 -12.34
CA SER A 130 24.80 -16.58 -12.84
C SER A 130 24.99 -17.62 -11.72
N LEU A 131 24.02 -18.55 -11.59
CA LEU A 131 24.30 -19.92 -11.22
C LEU A 131 25.10 -20.49 -12.39
N GLY A 132 26.35 -20.03 -12.48
CA GLY A 132 27.38 -20.75 -13.16
C GLY A 132 27.58 -22.04 -12.40
N CYS A 133 26.96 -23.11 -12.88
CA CYS A 133 27.60 -24.42 -12.94
C CYS A 133 26.81 -25.33 -13.88
N THR A 134 27.07 -25.17 -15.16
CA THR A 134 27.04 -26.28 -16.11
C THR A 134 28.39 -26.30 -16.82
N SER A 135 29.32 -27.09 -16.29
CA SER A 135 30.21 -27.96 -17.05
C SER A 135 30.77 -29.03 -16.13
#